data_AF-A0A3N7EVU1-F1
#
_entry.id   AF-A0A3N7EVU1-F1
#
_cell.length_a   1.000
_cell.length_b   1.000
_cell.length_c   1.000
_cell.angle_alpha   90.00
_cell.angle_beta   90.00
_cell.angle_gamma   90.00
#
_symmetry.space_group_name_H-M   'P 1'
#
loop_
_entity.id
_entity.type
_entity.pdbx_description
1 polymer ?
#
loop_
_entity_poly.entity_id
_entity_poly.type
_entity_poly.pdbx_seq_one_letter_code
_entity_poly.pdbx_strand_id
1 'polypeptide(L)'
;NGTAQPGHVLTAAEISAGQVVITPNAPAEGGTLNVAATITDVAGNTSASASDSAVRDTTAPSAPTVVIATDANNDGFINKAEQG
;
A
#
# COMPACT_ATOMS: atom_id res chain seq x y z
N ASN A 1 -0.05 4.19 -14.10
CA ASN A 1 -0.08 2.76 -13.71
C ASN A 1 -1.51 2.37 -13.42
N GLY A 2 -2.16 1.77 -14.41
CA GLY A 2 -3.60 1.48 -14.40
C GLY A 2 -4.07 1.36 -15.84
N THR A 3 -3.72 0.28 -16.51
CA THR A 3 -4.38 -0.08 -17.76
C THR A 3 -5.76 -0.61 -17.39
N ALA A 4 -6.80 -0.18 -18.09
CA ALA A 4 -8.10 -0.84 -18.00
C ALA A 4 -7.90 -2.35 -18.22
N GLN A 5 -8.37 -3.18 -17.28
CA GLN A 5 -8.34 -4.61 -17.51
C GLN A 5 -9.36 -4.97 -18.61
N PRO A 6 -9.03 -5.95 -19.47
CA PRO A 6 -10.02 -6.49 -20.40
C PRO A 6 -11.23 -7.03 -19.62
N GLY A 7 -12.41 -6.92 -20.22
CA GLY A 7 -13.63 -7.45 -19.62
C GLY A 7 -13.49 -8.94 -19.28
N HIS A 8 -13.97 -9.34 -18.11
CA HIS A 8 -13.91 -10.71 -17.61
C HIS A 8 -15.28 -11.35 -17.65
N VAL A 9 -15.39 -12.51 -18.29
CA VAL A 9 -16.62 -13.30 -18.29
C VAL A 9 -16.63 -14.15 -17.02
N LEU A 10 -17.63 -13.93 -16.16
CA LEU A 10 -17.76 -14.68 -14.92
C LEU A 10 -17.97 -16.17 -15.19
N THR A 11 -17.16 -16.99 -14.54
CA THR A 11 -17.33 -18.44 -14.50
C THR A 11 -18.34 -18.83 -13.42
N ALA A 12 -18.93 -20.03 -13.54
CA ALA A 12 -19.84 -20.55 -12.53
C ALA A 12 -19.16 -20.68 -11.14
N ALA A 13 -17.85 -20.96 -11.11
CA ALA A 13 -17.09 -21.05 -9.86
C ALA A 13 -16.96 -19.69 -9.17
N GLU A 14 -16.68 -18.62 -9.91
CA GLU A 14 -16.59 -17.25 -9.37
C GLU A 14 -17.94 -16.75 -8.87
N ILE A 15 -19.01 -17.05 -9.60
CA ILE A 15 -20.38 -16.74 -9.16
C ILE A 15 -20.70 -17.49 -7.87
N SER A 16 -20.38 -18.79 -7.79
CA SER A 16 -20.60 -19.59 -6.58
C SER A 16 -19.74 -19.13 -5.40
N ALA A 17 -18.53 -18.62 -5.65
CA ALA A 17 -17.64 -18.08 -4.63
C ALA A 17 -18.01 -16.65 -4.24
N GLY A 18 -18.81 -15.95 -5.05
CA GLY A 18 -19.16 -14.54 -4.86
C GLY A 18 -17.99 -13.57 -5.08
N GLN A 19 -16.90 -14.01 -5.70
CA GLN A 19 -15.71 -13.20 -5.89
C GLN A 19 -14.96 -13.51 -7.19
N VAL A 20 -14.26 -12.50 -7.70
CA VAL A 20 -13.26 -12.57 -8.78
C VAL A 20 -11.94 -12.04 -8.24
N VAL A 21 -10.85 -12.75 -8.48
CA VAL A 21 -9.51 -12.33 -8.01
C VAL A 21 -8.69 -11.83 -9.19
N ILE A 22 -8.23 -10.58 -9.10
CA ILE A 22 -7.37 -9.93 -10.08
C ILE A 22 -6.11 -9.41 -9.41
N THR A 23 -4.95 -9.58 -10.06
CA THR A 23 -3.65 -9.16 -9.52
C THR A 23 -3.01 -8.13 -10.46
N PRO A 24 -3.38 -6.85 -10.39
CA PRO A 24 -2.74 -5.80 -11.18
C PRO A 24 -1.31 -5.55 -10.69
N ASN A 25 -0.47 -4.97 -11.56
CA ASN A 25 0.88 -4.56 -11.17
C ASN A 25 0.80 -3.47 -10.08
N ALA A 26 1.65 -3.60 -9.06
CA ALA A 26 1.78 -2.58 -8.03
C ALA A 26 2.24 -1.23 -8.63
N PRO A 27 1.76 -0.09 -8.10
CA PRO A 27 2.26 1.22 -8.50
C PRO A 27 3.71 1.42 -8.03
N ALA A 28 4.34 2.51 -8.47
CA ALA A 28 5.61 2.93 -7.89
C ALA A 28 5.43 3.28 -6.40
N GLU A 29 6.54 3.36 -5.65
CA GLU A 29 6.52 3.85 -4.26
C GLU A 29 5.84 5.22 -4.15
N GLY A 30 4.99 5.39 -3.15
CA GLY A 30 4.13 6.57 -2.97
C GLY A 30 2.98 6.69 -3.98
N GLY A 31 2.88 5.77 -4.94
CA GLY A 31 1.82 5.75 -5.94
C GLY A 31 0.53 5.11 -5.44
N THR A 32 -0.61 5.60 -5.95
CA THR A 32 -1.94 5.06 -5.67
C THR A 32 -2.37 4.05 -6.72
N LEU A 33 -2.87 2.90 -6.27
CA LEU A 33 -3.64 1.93 -7.05
C LEU A 33 -5.13 2.21 -6.83
N ASN A 34 -5.88 2.43 -7.90
CA ASN A 34 -7.34 2.57 -7.86
C ASN A 34 -7.98 1.46 -8.70
N VAL A 35 -8.94 0.76 -8.12
CA VAL A 35 -9.69 -0.32 -8.77
C VAL A 35 -11.16 0.08 -8.83
N ALA A 36 -11.80 -0.14 -9.96
CA ALA A 36 -13.24 0.03 -10.13
C ALA A 36 -13.82 -1.13 -10.94
N ALA A 37 -15.03 -1.57 -10.58
CA ALA A 37 -15.69 -2.71 -11.20
C ALA A 37 -17.20 -2.50 -11.36
N THR A 38 -17.75 -3.06 -12.43
CA THR A 38 -19.18 -3.18 -12.72
C THR A 38 -19.48 -4.60 -13.22
N ILE A 39 -20.69 -5.08 -13.00
CA ILE A 39 -21.15 -6.37 -13.51
C ILE A 39 -22.32 -6.12 -14.47
N THR A 40 -22.28 -6.75 -15.64
CA THR A 40 -23.37 -6.71 -16.62
C THR A 40 -23.97 -8.09 -16.80
N ASP A 41 -25.30 -8.21 -16.73
CA ASP A 41 -25.99 -9.47 -16.97
C ASP A 41 -26.22 -9.74 -18.47
N VAL A 42 -26.74 -10.93 -18.80
CA VAL A 42 -27.06 -11.34 -20.18
C VAL A 42 -28.18 -10.52 -20.83
N ALA A 43 -29.02 -9.85 -20.04
CA ALA A 43 -30.05 -8.94 -20.53
C ALA A 43 -29.53 -7.51 -20.77
N GLY A 44 -28.27 -7.24 -20.41
CA GLY A 44 -27.60 -5.95 -20.56
C GLY A 44 -27.74 -5.00 -19.37
N ASN A 45 -28.30 -5.44 -18.23
CA ASN A 45 -28.37 -4.61 -17.03
C ASN A 45 -27.00 -4.52 -16.38
N THR A 46 -26.53 -3.31 -16.11
CA THR A 46 -25.22 -3.07 -15.48
C THR A 46 -25.40 -2.56 -14.05
N SER A 47 -24.60 -3.08 -13.11
CA SER A 47 -24.61 -2.66 -11.71
C SER A 47 -24.10 -1.23 -11.53
N ALA A 48 -24.33 -0.66 -10.33
CA ALA A 48 -23.54 0.48 -9.88
C ALA A 48 -22.05 0.10 -9.82
N SER A 49 -21.17 1.07 -10.01
CA SER A 49 -19.72 0.88 -9.89
C SER A 49 -19.31 0.74 -8.43
N ALA A 50 -18.54 -0.29 -8.12
CA ALA A 50 -17.80 -0.39 -6.86
C ALA A 50 -16.34 0.00 -7.09
N SER A 51 -15.70 0.61 -6.10
CA SER A 51 -14.29 1.04 -6.19
C SER A 51 -13.54 0.88 -4.89
N ASP A 52 -12.24 0.66 -4.99
CA ASP A 52 -11.30 0.60 -3.86
C ASP A 52 -9.95 1.24 -4.24
N SER A 53 -9.19 1.67 -3.24
CA SER A 53 -7.89 2.32 -3.45
C SER A 53 -6.87 1.97 -2.38
N ALA A 54 -5.61 1.86 -2.78
CA ALA A 54 -4.48 1.64 -1.88
C ALA A 54 -3.25 2.45 -2.32
N VAL A 55 -2.39 2.82 -1.38
CA VAL A 55 -1.10 3.48 -1.64
C VAL A 55 0.04 2.51 -1.34
N ARG A 56 1.05 2.46 -2.21
CA ARG A 56 2.26 1.69 -1.93
C ARG A 56 3.20 2.49 -1.03
N ASP A 57 3.41 1.99 0.18
CA ASP A 57 4.41 2.50 1.12
C ASP A 57 5.31 1.35 1.60
N THR A 58 6.59 1.43 1.27
CA THR A 58 7.65 0.52 1.71
C THR A 58 8.79 1.28 2.39
N THR A 59 8.56 2.53 2.76
CA THR A 59 9.58 3.39 3.37
C THR A 59 9.79 3.00 4.83
N ALA A 60 11.01 2.59 5.16
CA ALA A 60 11.37 2.30 6.55
C ALA A 60 11.40 3.59 7.40
N PRO A 61 10.97 3.54 8.67
CA PRO A 61 11.12 4.68 9.57
C PRO A 61 12.60 4.95 9.85
N SER A 62 12.93 6.21 10.14
CA SER A 62 14.28 6.58 10.58
C SER A 62 14.64 5.89 11.90
N ALA A 63 15.90 5.48 12.03
CA ALA A 63 16.42 4.93 13.28
C ALA A 63 16.37 6.01 14.40
N PRO A 64 16.06 5.62 15.64
CA PRO A 64 16.15 6.54 16.77
C PRO A 64 17.61 6.94 17.04
N THR A 65 17.81 8.17 17.49
CA THR A 65 19.12 8.65 17.97
C THR A 65 19.15 8.65 19.49
N VAL A 66 20.26 8.20 20.06
CA VAL A 66 20.54 8.29 21.51
C VAL A 66 21.69 9.28 21.67
N VAL A 67 21.47 10.33 22.46
CA VAL A 67 22.49 11.31 22.83
C VAL A 67 22.64 11.27 24.34
N ILE A 68 23.88 11.16 24.81
CA ILE A 68 24.20 11.34 26.22
C ILE A 68 24.48 12.82 26.41
N ALA A 69 23.55 13.56 27.02
CA ALA A 69 23.64 15.02 27.10
C ALA A 69 24.90 15.54 27.85
N THR A 70 25.49 14.69 28.70
CA THR A 70 26.74 14.99 29.41
C THR A 70 27.99 14.69 28.58
N ASP A 71 27.90 13.86 27.53
CA ASP A 71 29.01 13.60 26.59
C ASP A 71 29.08 14.77 25.58
N ALA A 72 29.67 15.88 26.02
CA ALA A 72 29.66 17.11 25.24
C ALA A 72 30.46 17.02 23.93
N ASN A 73 31.45 16.12 23.86
CA ASN A 73 32.32 15.95 22.69
C ASN A 73 31.91 14.73 21.82
N ASN A 74 30.98 13.92 22.30
CA ASN A 74 30.44 12.74 21.64
C ASN A 74 31.52 11.68 21.30
N ASP A 75 32.51 11.52 22.17
CA ASP A 75 33.62 10.55 22.05
C ASP A 75 33.28 9.17 22.65
N GLY A 76 32.10 9.03 23.26
CA GLY A 76 31.61 7.78 23.84
C GLY A 76 32.10 7.55 25.27
N PHE A 77 32.80 8.51 25.87
CA PHE A 77 33.22 8.50 27.27
C PHE A 77 32.70 9.74 28.00
N ILE A 78 32.54 9.61 29.33
CA ILE A 78 32.20 10.74 30.20
C ILE A 78 33.40 11.05 31.07
N ASN A 79 34.11 12.13 30.74
CA ASN A 79 35.27 12.61 31.48
C ASN A 79 34.89 13.59 32.61
N LYS A 80 35.87 14.02 33.41
CA LYS A 80 35.63 14.89 34.57
C LYS A 80 35.08 16.29 34.19
N ALA A 81 35.41 16.80 33.00
CA ALA A 81 34.87 18.08 32.53
C ALA A 81 33.41 17.95 32.05
N GLU A 82 32.97 16.73 31.77
CA GLU A 82 31.65 16.37 31.23
C GLU A 82 30.64 15.95 32.31
N GLN A 83 31.08 15.69 33.54
CA GLN A 83 30.21 15.23 34.64
C GLN A 83 29.38 16.33 35.33
N GLY A 84 29.51 17.58 34.90
CA GLY A 84 28.92 18.74 35.57
C GLY A 84 29.80 19.31 36.67
#